data_AF-A0A915MYQ1-F1
#
_entry.id   AF-A0A915MYQ1-F1
#
_cell.length_a   1.000
_cell.length_b   1.000
_cell.length_c   1.000
_cell.angle_alpha   90.00
_cell.angle_beta   90.00
_cell.angle_gamma   90.00
#
_symmetry.space_group_name_H-M   'P 1'
#
loop_
_entity.id
_entity.type
_entity.pdbx_description
1 polymer ?
#
loop_
_entity_poly.entity_id
_entity_poly.type
_entity_poly.pdbx_seq_one_letter_code
_entity_poly.pdbx_strand_id
1 'polypeptide(L)'
;MHESIKRIFDGILLFRKFKRPAMVKEFERVRDHPDPRAVLFTCMDSRLQPSKFMQARIGDLFVVRNSANMVPLARNFGGTASEVSVTTEPAALELAIKRGNVCQVLVCGHSDCKAINTLYQLYNGRAFDPESPMDHWLRHNGHLSIQKLDKLVKSGESCKKLEFASENGYFFSKRQERFVAIDEDNASSLLKEALCSVDD
;
A
#
# COMPACT_ATOMS: atom_id res chain seq x y z
N MET A 1 3.53 -23.08 -26.88
CA MET A 1 3.37 -22.21 -25.69
C MET A 1 3.96 -20.86 -26.03
N HIS A 2 3.22 -19.76 -25.83
CA HIS A 2 3.71 -18.41 -26.13
C HIS A 2 5.01 -18.11 -25.36
N GLU A 3 6.00 -17.50 -26.01
CA GLU A 3 7.37 -17.32 -25.47
C GLU A 3 7.38 -16.59 -24.11
N SER A 4 6.48 -15.63 -23.92
CA SER A 4 6.35 -14.91 -22.64
C SER A 4 5.96 -15.81 -21.47
N ILE A 5 5.10 -16.80 -21.73
CA ILE A 5 4.62 -17.74 -20.71
C ILE A 5 5.71 -18.76 -20.38
N LYS A 6 6.49 -19.19 -21.39
CA LYS A 6 7.63 -20.10 -21.22
C LYS A 6 8.62 -19.58 -20.18
N ARG A 7 9.00 -18.30 -20.27
CA ARG A 7 9.92 -17.66 -19.30
C ARG A 7 9.42 -17.73 -17.86
N ILE A 8 8.10 -17.56 -17.64
CA ILE A 8 7.50 -17.63 -16.30
C ILE A 8 7.60 -19.06 -15.75
N PHE A 9 7.24 -20.06 -16.57
CA PHE A 9 7.33 -21.47 -16.18
C PHE A 9 8.77 -21.90 -15.89
N ASP A 10 9.71 -21.54 -16.76
CA ASP A 10 11.14 -21.81 -16.55
C ASP A 10 11.62 -21.18 -15.24
N GLY A 11 11.17 -19.94 -14.94
CA GLY A 11 11.44 -19.26 -13.66
C GLY A 11 10.90 -20.01 -12.44
N ILE A 12 9.69 -20.57 -12.51
CA ILE A 12 9.10 -21.39 -11.43
C ILE A 12 9.93 -22.66 -11.21
N LEU A 13 10.35 -23.33 -12.28
CA LEU A 13 11.18 -24.53 -12.20
C LEU A 13 12.55 -24.23 -11.56
N LEU A 14 13.18 -23.13 -11.96
CA LEU A 14 14.44 -22.66 -11.37
C LEU A 14 14.27 -22.30 -9.89
N PHE A 15 13.19 -21.60 -9.52
CA PHE A 15 12.87 -21.29 -8.13
C PHE A 15 12.75 -22.56 -7.29
N ARG A 16 11.98 -23.55 -7.76
CA ARG A 16 11.78 -24.82 -7.06
C ARG A 16 13.08 -25.60 -6.86
N LYS A 17 13.94 -25.62 -7.89
CA LYS A 17 15.21 -26.36 -7.85
C LYS A 17 16.26 -25.68 -6.98
N PHE A 18 16.39 -24.35 -7.05
CA PHE A 18 17.56 -23.65 -6.51
C PHE A 18 17.27 -22.69 -5.36
N LYS A 19 16.03 -22.20 -5.19
CA LYS A 19 15.71 -21.17 -4.17
C LYS A 19 14.78 -21.68 -3.07
N ARG A 20 13.84 -22.56 -3.41
CA ARG A 20 12.87 -23.11 -2.46
C ARG A 20 13.49 -23.73 -1.20
N PRO A 21 14.58 -24.53 -1.26
CA PRO A 21 15.11 -25.16 -0.04
C PRO A 21 15.55 -24.17 1.04
N ALA A 22 16.19 -23.06 0.65
CA ALA A 22 16.55 -21.99 1.57
C ALA A 22 15.31 -21.23 2.06
N MET A 23 14.36 -20.97 1.17
CA MET A 23 13.13 -20.25 1.49
C MET A 23 12.23 -21.00 2.48
N VAL A 24 12.16 -22.33 2.38
CA VAL A 24 11.38 -23.16 3.32
C VAL A 24 11.86 -22.98 4.76
N LYS A 25 13.17 -22.84 4.98
CA LYS A 25 13.73 -22.58 6.32
C LYS A 25 13.26 -21.26 6.91
N GLU A 26 13.10 -20.23 6.08
CA GLU A 26 12.53 -18.94 6.52
C GLU A 26 11.05 -19.07 6.84
N PHE A 27 10.27 -19.82 6.04
CA PHE A 27 8.86 -20.10 6.34
C PHE A 27 8.66 -20.85 7.64
N GLU A 28 9.51 -21.84 7.94
CA GLU A 28 9.45 -22.60 9.19
C GLU A 28 9.62 -21.71 10.42
N ARG A 29 10.43 -20.64 10.34
CA ARG A 29 10.61 -19.68 11.44
C ARG A 29 9.36 -18.89 11.78
N VAL A 30 8.55 -18.57 10.77
CA VAL A 30 7.36 -17.71 10.94
C VAL A 30 6.03 -18.48 10.90
N ARG A 31 6.08 -19.81 10.71
CA ARG A 31 4.88 -20.65 10.51
C ARG A 31 3.91 -20.54 11.68
N ASP A 32 4.42 -20.75 12.89
CA ASP A 32 3.58 -20.83 14.10
C ASP A 32 3.56 -19.49 14.86
N HIS A 33 4.55 -18.62 14.61
CA HIS A 33 4.71 -17.34 15.29
C HIS A 33 5.11 -16.23 14.29
N PRO A 34 4.20 -15.80 13.41
CA PRO A 34 4.46 -14.67 12.53
C PRO A 34 4.59 -13.38 13.35
N ASP A 35 5.66 -12.60 13.11
CA ASP A 35 5.89 -11.26 13.70
C ASP A 35 5.93 -10.19 12.58
N PRO A 36 4.79 -9.90 11.94
CA PRO A 36 4.72 -8.88 10.89
C PRO A 36 5.03 -7.49 11.45
N ARG A 37 5.91 -6.79 10.76
CA ARG A 37 6.42 -5.48 11.15
C ARG A 37 5.52 -4.35 10.66
N ALA A 38 4.90 -4.51 9.49
CA ALA A 38 4.07 -3.49 8.88
C ALA A 38 3.04 -4.04 7.88
N VAL A 39 2.02 -3.24 7.62
CA VAL A 39 1.15 -3.35 6.44
C VAL A 39 1.68 -2.42 5.37
N LEU A 40 1.91 -2.93 4.17
CA LEU A 40 2.37 -2.16 3.02
C LEU A 40 1.26 -2.06 1.97
N PHE A 41 0.82 -0.83 1.69
CA PHE A 41 0.04 -0.46 0.52
C PHE A 41 0.97 0.00 -0.60
N THR A 42 0.84 -0.61 -1.78
CA THR A 42 1.70 -0.28 -2.92
C THR A 42 0.99 -0.53 -4.24
N CYS A 43 1.52 0.03 -5.33
CA CYS A 43 0.88 -0.08 -6.62
C CYS A 43 1.04 -1.49 -7.22
N MET A 44 0.02 -1.95 -7.93
CA MET A 44 0.05 -3.18 -8.74
C MET A 44 0.93 -3.05 -9.99
N ASP A 45 1.57 -1.90 -10.23
CA ASP A 45 2.51 -1.67 -11.33
C ASP A 45 3.57 -2.78 -11.39
N SER A 46 3.77 -3.34 -12.58
CA SER A 46 4.68 -4.47 -12.81
C SER A 46 6.16 -4.11 -12.58
N ARG A 47 6.50 -2.81 -12.55
CA ARG A 47 7.86 -2.32 -12.25
C ARG A 47 8.18 -2.36 -10.76
N LEU A 48 7.16 -2.48 -9.89
CA LEU A 48 7.35 -2.52 -8.45
C LEU A 48 7.47 -3.95 -7.92
N GLN A 49 8.56 -4.19 -7.19
CA GLN A 49 8.77 -5.40 -6.39
C GLN A 49 9.13 -5.00 -4.95
N PRO A 50 8.12 -4.68 -4.11
CA PRO A 50 8.35 -4.00 -2.84
C PRO A 50 9.21 -4.74 -1.83
N SER A 51 8.92 -6.02 -1.60
CA SER A 51 9.70 -6.85 -0.68
C SER A 51 11.18 -6.92 -1.06
N LYS A 52 11.53 -6.74 -2.34
CA LYS A 52 12.92 -6.80 -2.82
C LYS A 52 13.69 -5.52 -2.50
N PHE A 53 13.13 -4.33 -2.81
CA PHE A 53 13.86 -3.09 -2.53
C PHE A 53 13.87 -2.75 -1.03
N MET A 54 12.84 -3.17 -0.28
CA MET A 54 12.80 -3.03 1.18
C MET A 54 13.64 -4.07 1.91
N GLN A 55 14.21 -5.06 1.19
CA GLN A 55 14.91 -6.21 1.75
C GLN A 55 14.09 -6.95 2.83
N ALA A 56 12.76 -6.97 2.66
CA ALA A 56 11.86 -7.59 3.60
C ALA A 56 12.01 -9.11 3.57
N ARG A 57 12.04 -9.72 4.75
CA ARG A 57 12.06 -11.18 4.92
C ARG A 57 10.64 -11.72 4.89
N ILE A 58 10.56 -13.04 4.79
CA ILE A 58 9.28 -13.74 4.90
C ILE A 58 8.70 -13.48 6.29
N GLY A 59 7.44 -13.08 6.32
CA GLY A 59 6.73 -12.73 7.56
C GLY A 59 6.83 -11.25 7.94
N ASP A 60 7.76 -10.46 7.39
CA ASP A 60 7.94 -9.06 7.82
C ASP A 60 6.76 -8.15 7.42
N LEU A 61 6.01 -8.45 6.34
CA LEU A 61 5.02 -7.54 5.76
C LEU A 61 3.69 -8.23 5.43
N PHE A 62 2.58 -7.59 5.78
CA PHE A 62 1.33 -7.75 5.03
C PHE A 62 1.40 -6.85 3.80
N VAL A 63 1.14 -7.37 2.60
CA VAL A 63 1.27 -6.58 1.36
C VAL A 63 -0.07 -6.49 0.65
N VAL A 64 -0.55 -5.26 0.48
CA VAL A 64 -1.74 -4.91 -0.28
C VAL A 64 -1.30 -4.22 -1.57
N ARG A 65 -1.64 -4.82 -2.72
CA ARG A 65 -1.33 -4.27 -4.04
C ARG A 65 -2.61 -3.91 -4.78
N ASN A 66 -2.79 -2.63 -5.07
CA ASN A 66 -3.92 -2.14 -5.85
C ASN A 66 -3.50 -1.05 -6.83
N SER A 67 -4.45 -0.58 -7.63
CA SER A 67 -4.20 0.52 -8.55
C SER A 67 -4.00 1.82 -7.77
N ALA A 68 -2.86 2.49 -8.03
CA ALA A 68 -2.49 3.75 -7.36
C ALA A 68 -2.27 3.68 -5.84
N ASN A 69 -1.97 2.50 -5.27
CA ASN A 69 -1.63 2.32 -3.84
C ASN A 69 -2.63 3.02 -2.90
N MET A 70 -3.92 3.02 -3.27
CA MET A 70 -4.96 3.78 -2.59
C MET A 70 -5.37 3.05 -1.31
N VAL A 71 -5.65 3.84 -0.28
CA VAL A 71 -6.26 3.36 0.96
C VAL A 71 -7.69 3.88 0.99
N PRO A 72 -8.71 3.03 0.77
CA PRO A 72 -10.10 3.47 0.75
C PRO A 72 -10.54 4.07 2.08
N LEU A 73 -11.44 5.05 2.00
CA LEU A 73 -11.89 5.81 3.17
C LEU A 73 -12.80 4.97 4.05
N ALA A 74 -12.68 5.18 5.36
CA ALA A 74 -13.55 4.56 6.36
C ALA A 74 -15.04 4.72 6.06
N ARG A 75 -15.44 5.93 5.61
CA ARG A 75 -16.83 6.26 5.30
C ARG A 75 -17.38 5.58 4.04
N ASN A 76 -16.49 5.03 3.21
CA ASN A 76 -16.90 4.25 2.04
C ASN A 76 -17.35 2.84 2.46
N PHE A 77 -17.12 2.47 3.72
CA PHE A 77 -17.73 1.29 4.33
C PHE A 77 -19.09 1.69 4.90
N GLY A 78 -20.16 1.13 4.33
CA GLY A 78 -21.52 1.34 4.82
C GLY A 78 -21.70 0.88 6.27
N GLY A 79 -22.86 1.20 6.85
CA GLY A 79 -23.19 0.79 8.22
C GLY A 79 -23.17 -0.73 8.41
N THR A 80 -23.07 -1.17 9.67
CA THR A 80 -23.10 -2.57 10.08
C THR A 80 -24.28 -3.29 9.42
N ALA A 81 -24.03 -4.43 8.78
CA ALA A 81 -25.02 -5.26 8.06
C ALA A 81 -25.61 -4.68 6.75
N SER A 82 -25.05 -3.60 6.19
CA SER A 82 -25.23 -3.29 4.77
C SER A 82 -24.36 -4.25 3.95
N GLU A 83 -24.82 -4.71 2.79
CA GLU A 83 -23.92 -5.27 1.76
C GLU A 83 -22.98 -4.14 1.30
N VAL A 84 -21.90 -3.96 2.04
CA VAL A 84 -20.83 -3.04 1.66
C VAL A 84 -20.06 -3.74 0.55
N SER A 85 -19.79 -3.03 -0.55
CA SER A 85 -18.77 -3.48 -1.52
C SER A 85 -17.41 -3.45 -0.81
N VAL A 86 -17.12 -4.47 -0.01
CA VAL A 86 -15.86 -4.59 0.75
C VAL A 86 -14.77 -4.97 -0.24
N THR A 87 -13.87 -4.03 -0.50
CA THR A 87 -12.67 -4.28 -1.30
C THR A 87 -11.63 -5.02 -0.44
N THR A 88 -10.47 -5.39 -0.97
CA THR A 88 -9.49 -6.20 -0.21
C THR A 88 -8.70 -5.38 0.81
N GLU A 89 -8.54 -4.09 0.58
CA GLU A 89 -7.79 -3.13 1.39
C GLU A 89 -8.24 -3.02 2.86
N PRO A 90 -9.54 -2.89 3.17
CA PRO A 90 -10.03 -2.71 4.53
C PRO A 90 -9.94 -4.03 5.30
N ALA A 91 -10.23 -5.16 4.62
CA ALA A 91 -10.05 -6.48 5.18
C ALA A 91 -8.58 -6.76 5.54
N ALA A 92 -7.64 -6.31 4.70
CA ALA A 92 -6.21 -6.40 5.00
C ALA A 92 -5.80 -5.53 6.19
N LEU A 93 -6.32 -4.30 6.30
CA LEU A 93 -6.10 -3.44 7.46
C LEU A 93 -6.67 -4.05 8.74
N GLU A 94 -7.89 -4.60 8.72
CA GLU A 94 -8.48 -5.27 9.87
C GLU A 94 -7.66 -6.50 10.29
N LEU A 95 -7.29 -7.35 9.33
CA LEU A 95 -6.50 -8.55 9.58
C LEU A 95 -5.16 -8.20 10.22
N ALA A 96 -4.46 -7.20 9.69
CA ALA A 96 -3.11 -6.90 10.15
C ALA A 96 -3.10 -6.04 11.42
N ILE A 97 -3.91 -4.98 11.49
CA ILE A 97 -3.89 -4.07 12.63
C ILE A 97 -4.67 -4.66 13.81
N LYS A 98 -5.95 -4.98 13.61
CA LYS A 98 -6.82 -5.43 14.71
C LYS A 98 -6.58 -6.87 15.13
N ARG A 99 -6.40 -7.77 14.17
CA ARG A 99 -6.22 -9.20 14.47
C ARG A 99 -4.74 -9.59 14.59
N GLY A 100 -3.87 -8.88 13.89
CA GLY A 100 -2.43 -9.15 13.81
C GLY A 100 -1.54 -8.26 14.67
N ASN A 101 -2.11 -7.28 15.40
CA ASN A 101 -1.39 -6.33 16.27
C ASN A 101 -0.24 -5.58 15.59
N VAL A 102 -0.37 -5.32 14.28
CA VAL A 102 0.62 -4.53 13.52
C VAL A 102 0.36 -3.04 13.72
N CYS A 103 1.37 -2.32 14.21
CA CYS A 103 1.25 -0.87 14.48
C CYS A 103 1.71 0.03 13.34
N GLN A 104 2.30 -0.52 12.28
CA GLN A 104 2.90 0.27 11.19
C GLN A 104 2.13 0.08 9.89
N VAL A 105 1.75 1.19 9.26
CA VAL A 105 1.14 1.22 7.92
C VAL A 105 2.01 2.05 7.00
N LEU A 106 2.54 1.40 5.96
CA LEU A 106 3.40 1.99 4.94
C LEU A 106 2.61 2.16 3.66
N VAL A 107 2.66 3.35 3.07
CA VAL A 107 2.07 3.62 1.74
C VAL A 107 3.20 3.99 0.78
N CYS A 108 3.41 3.17 -0.23
CA CYS A 108 4.48 3.32 -1.20
C CYS A 108 3.92 3.63 -2.60
N GLY A 109 4.00 4.91 -2.96
CA GLY A 109 3.78 5.38 -4.33
C GLY A 109 5.00 5.18 -5.22
N HIS A 110 4.84 5.52 -6.50
CA HIS A 110 5.95 5.51 -7.46
C HIS A 110 5.77 6.59 -8.52
N SER A 111 6.88 6.98 -9.14
CA SER A 111 6.88 7.90 -10.26
C SER A 111 6.15 7.31 -11.47
N ASP A 112 5.55 8.20 -12.26
CA ASP A 112 4.83 7.84 -13.49
C ASP A 112 3.82 6.71 -13.28
N CYS A 113 2.99 6.85 -12.24
CA CYS A 113 1.93 5.91 -11.96
C CYS A 113 0.79 6.07 -12.97
N LYS A 114 0.61 5.05 -13.82
CA LYS A 114 -0.44 5.05 -14.87
C LYS A 114 -1.84 5.30 -14.31
N ALA A 115 -2.11 4.76 -13.12
CA ALA A 115 -3.38 4.92 -12.42
C ALA A 115 -3.59 6.37 -11.93
N ILE A 116 -2.55 6.99 -11.36
CA ILE A 116 -2.59 8.41 -10.97
C ILE A 116 -2.69 9.32 -12.19
N ASN A 117 -1.95 9.04 -13.27
CA ASN A 117 -2.07 9.76 -14.53
C ASN A 117 -3.49 9.69 -15.09
N THR A 118 -4.14 8.52 -15.00
CA THR A 118 -5.54 8.32 -15.40
C THR A 118 -6.49 9.14 -14.52
N LEU A 119 -6.30 9.11 -13.20
CA LEU A 119 -7.10 9.93 -12.27
C LEU A 119 -6.96 11.43 -12.58
N TYR A 120 -5.74 11.90 -12.85
CA TYR A 120 -5.49 13.29 -13.21
C TYR A 120 -6.15 13.67 -14.55
N GLN A 121 -6.17 12.77 -15.54
CA GLN A 121 -6.89 13.00 -16.79
C GLN A 121 -8.41 13.08 -16.56
N LEU A 122 -8.98 12.17 -15.76
CA LEU A 122 -10.40 12.18 -15.40
C LEU A 122 -10.78 13.49 -14.67
N TYR A 123 -9.89 14.00 -13.81
CA TYR A 123 -10.07 15.28 -13.15
C TYR A 123 -10.04 16.46 -14.15
N ASN A 124 -9.18 16.39 -15.17
CA ASN A 124 -9.02 17.41 -16.20
C ASN A 124 -9.92 17.23 -17.44
N GLY A 125 -11.07 16.57 -17.28
CA GLY A 125 -12.11 16.54 -18.31
C GLY A 125 -12.03 15.39 -19.32
N ARG A 126 -11.15 14.40 -19.13
CA ARG A 126 -11.30 13.12 -19.85
C ARG A 126 -12.67 12.53 -19.50
N ALA A 127 -13.40 12.05 -20.51
CA ALA A 127 -14.68 11.39 -20.32
C ALA A 127 -14.54 10.16 -19.40
N PHE A 128 -15.46 10.06 -18.43
CA PHE A 128 -15.60 8.89 -17.56
C PHE A 128 -16.24 7.75 -18.34
N ASP A 129 -15.62 6.57 -18.30
CA ASP A 129 -16.17 5.35 -18.89
C ASP A 129 -16.97 4.54 -17.86
N PRO A 130 -18.32 4.46 -17.96
CA PRO A 130 -19.15 3.71 -17.03
C PRO A 130 -18.84 2.21 -16.98
N GLU A 131 -18.25 1.66 -18.03
CA GLU A 131 -17.90 0.24 -18.12
C GLU A 131 -16.48 -0.05 -17.65
N SER A 132 -15.71 0.98 -17.24
CA SER A 132 -14.32 0.85 -16.77
C SER A 132 -14.27 0.68 -15.24
N PRO A 133 -13.93 -0.51 -14.72
CA PRO A 133 -13.72 -0.69 -13.28
C PRO A 133 -12.58 0.19 -12.75
N MET A 134 -11.61 0.53 -13.60
CA MET A 134 -10.51 1.43 -13.27
C MET A 134 -11.02 2.86 -13.04
N ASP A 135 -11.90 3.37 -13.90
CA ASP A 135 -12.44 4.73 -13.77
C ASP A 135 -13.30 4.82 -12.49
N HIS A 136 -14.13 3.80 -12.23
CA HIS A 136 -14.88 3.67 -10.97
C HIS A 136 -13.96 3.65 -9.75
N TRP A 137 -12.94 2.77 -9.76
CA TRP A 137 -11.96 2.65 -8.67
C TRP A 137 -11.27 3.99 -8.36
N LEU A 138 -10.75 4.65 -9.39
CA LEU A 138 -9.99 5.89 -9.24
C LEU A 138 -10.89 7.05 -8.83
N ARG A 139 -12.09 7.16 -9.41
CA ARG A 139 -13.04 8.20 -9.02
C ARG A 139 -13.52 8.02 -7.59
N HIS A 140 -13.82 6.78 -7.19
CA HIS A 140 -14.33 6.50 -5.86
C HIS A 140 -13.27 6.73 -4.76
N ASN A 141 -12.02 6.29 -5.00
CA ASN A 141 -10.98 6.28 -3.98
C ASN A 141 -9.97 7.44 -4.09
N GLY A 142 -9.80 8.05 -5.26
CA GLY A 142 -8.80 9.09 -5.53
C GLY A 142 -9.35 10.51 -5.61
N HIS A 143 -10.67 10.70 -5.67
CA HIS A 143 -11.26 12.02 -5.90
C HIS A 143 -10.95 13.05 -4.81
N LEU A 144 -10.91 12.65 -3.54
CA LEU A 144 -10.51 13.59 -2.47
C LEU A 144 -9.03 13.94 -2.54
N SER A 145 -8.18 12.95 -2.80
CA SER A 145 -6.73 13.15 -2.90
C SER A 145 -6.41 14.13 -4.03
N ILE A 146 -7.09 14.04 -5.17
CA ILE A 146 -6.87 14.96 -6.30
C ILE A 146 -7.38 16.37 -5.99
N GLN A 147 -8.50 16.51 -5.27
CA GLN A 147 -8.99 17.81 -4.80
C GLN A 147 -8.03 18.45 -3.78
N LYS A 148 -7.47 17.65 -2.86
CA LYS A 148 -6.48 18.12 -1.90
C LYS A 148 -5.21 18.59 -2.62
N LEU A 149 -4.74 17.82 -3.61
CA LEU A 149 -3.61 18.21 -4.45
C LEU A 149 -3.88 19.52 -5.19
N ASP A 150 -5.03 19.68 -5.83
CA ASP A 150 -5.40 20.91 -6.54
C ASP A 150 -5.41 22.13 -5.62
N LYS A 151 -5.92 21.99 -4.39
CA LYS A 151 -5.87 23.05 -3.37
C LYS A 151 -4.43 23.43 -3.00
N LEU A 152 -3.57 22.44 -2.74
CA LEU A 152 -2.16 22.67 -2.39
C LEU A 152 -1.40 23.35 -3.53
N VAL A 153 -1.62 22.91 -4.77
CA VAL A 153 -1.02 23.52 -5.96
C VAL A 153 -1.47 24.98 -6.11
N LYS A 154 -2.75 25.27 -5.89
CA LYS A 154 -3.30 26.63 -5.96
C LYS A 154 -2.82 27.53 -4.83
N SER A 155 -2.64 27.01 -3.61
CA SER A 155 -2.10 27.80 -2.50
C SER A 155 -0.60 28.04 -2.59
N GLY A 156 0.09 27.39 -3.55
CA GLY A 156 1.54 27.45 -3.68
C GLY A 156 2.27 26.73 -2.53
N GLU A 157 1.54 25.99 -1.70
CA GLU A 157 2.11 25.17 -0.63
C GLU A 157 2.81 23.97 -1.26
N SER A 158 4.14 23.96 -1.12
CA SER A 158 4.92 22.77 -1.44
C SER A 158 4.77 21.76 -0.30
N CYS A 159 4.26 20.57 -0.60
CA CYS A 159 4.41 19.44 0.31
C CYS A 159 5.92 19.24 0.54
N LYS A 160 6.37 19.34 1.79
CA LYS A 160 7.76 19.01 2.14
C LYS A 160 8.06 17.62 1.55
N LYS A 161 9.11 17.54 0.73
CA LYS A 161 9.62 16.27 0.24
C LYS A 161 9.87 15.38 1.46
N LEU A 162 9.44 14.12 1.41
CA LEU A 162 9.87 13.14 2.40
C LEU A 162 11.39 13.01 2.26
N GLU A 163 12.12 13.62 3.19
CA GLU A 163 13.57 13.49 3.31
C GLU A 163 13.85 12.15 3.99
N PHE A 164 14.39 11.21 3.21
CA PHE A 164 14.91 9.99 3.79
C PHE A 164 16.18 10.36 4.56
N ALA A 165 16.20 10.10 5.87
CA ALA A 165 17.31 10.42 6.78
C ALA A 165 18.68 9.83 6.37
N SER A 166 18.76 9.03 5.31
CA SER A 166 19.96 8.35 4.86
C SER A 166 20.94 9.21 4.06
N GLU A 167 20.70 10.51 3.85
CA GLU A 167 21.76 11.37 3.31
C GLU A 167 22.84 11.72 4.35
N ASN A 168 22.57 11.53 5.66
CA ASN A 168 23.57 11.74 6.73
C ASN A 168 23.45 10.69 7.85
N GLY A 169 24.12 9.55 7.71
CA GLY A 169 24.79 8.71 8.73
C GLY A 169 24.22 8.38 10.12
N TYR A 170 23.08 8.93 10.56
CA TYR A 170 22.61 8.89 11.95
C TYR A 170 21.32 8.07 12.09
N PHE A 171 21.40 6.77 11.80
CA PHE A 171 20.21 5.90 11.77
C PHE A 171 19.77 5.35 13.14
N PHE A 172 20.49 5.60 14.24
CA PHE A 172 20.32 4.78 15.46
C PHE A 172 19.99 5.49 16.78
N SER A 173 19.86 6.82 16.87
CA SER A 173 19.77 7.47 18.20
C SER A 173 18.44 8.09 18.61
N LYS A 174 17.41 8.15 17.76
CA LYS A 174 16.09 8.65 18.17
C LYS A 174 14.98 7.79 17.58
N ARG A 175 14.01 7.41 18.42
CA ARG A 175 12.70 6.85 18.03
C ARG A 175 12.21 7.63 16.80
N GLN A 176 12.37 7.06 15.61
CA GLN A 176 11.94 7.71 14.38
C GLN A 176 10.41 7.68 14.32
N GLU A 177 9.87 8.86 14.12
CA GLU A 177 8.45 9.14 13.89
C GLU A 177 7.91 8.17 12.83
N ARG A 178 6.72 7.62 13.14
CA ARG A 178 6.05 6.60 12.35
C ARG A 178 5.78 7.18 10.96
N PHE A 179 6.38 6.61 9.92
CA PHE A 179 6.15 7.02 8.54
C PHE A 179 4.76 6.59 8.09
N VAL A 180 3.77 7.42 8.39
CA VAL A 180 2.38 7.24 7.97
C VAL A 180 2.00 8.48 7.17
N ALA A 181 2.13 8.41 5.85
CA ALA A 181 1.45 9.37 4.97
C ALA A 181 0.00 8.90 4.78
N ILE A 182 -0.78 9.00 5.85
CA ILE A 182 -2.23 8.84 5.79
C ILE A 182 -2.81 10.21 6.08
N ASP A 183 -3.64 10.69 5.18
CA ASP A 183 -4.46 11.87 5.39
C ASP A 183 -5.31 11.63 6.65
N GLU A 184 -5.08 12.37 7.74
CA GLU A 184 -5.74 12.16 9.04
C GLU A 184 -7.27 12.21 8.93
N ASP A 185 -7.79 12.99 7.97
CA ASP A 185 -9.21 13.09 7.64
C ASP A 185 -9.79 11.80 7.02
N ASN A 186 -8.92 10.92 6.51
CA ASN A 186 -9.24 9.67 5.84
C ASN A 186 -8.94 8.43 6.71
N ALA A 187 -8.36 8.62 7.89
CA ALA A 187 -8.05 7.54 8.82
C ALA A 187 -9.35 6.93 9.40
N SER A 188 -9.52 5.62 9.21
CA SER A 188 -10.58 4.84 9.87
C SER A 188 -10.33 4.78 11.38
N SER A 189 -11.36 4.38 12.16
CA SER A 189 -11.19 4.10 13.59
C SER A 189 -10.05 3.12 13.87
N LEU A 190 -9.78 2.19 12.95
CA LEU A 190 -8.63 1.27 12.99
C LEU A 190 -7.28 2.00 12.94
N LEU A 191 -7.16 2.95 12.00
CA LEU A 191 -5.97 3.77 11.83
C LEU A 191 -5.82 4.76 12.99
N LYS A 192 -6.93 5.29 13.51
CA LYS A 192 -6.95 6.14 14.71
C LYS A 192 -6.55 5.35 15.96
N GLU A 193 -7.01 4.12 16.16
CA GLU A 193 -6.59 3.25 17.29
C GLU A 193 -5.07 2.92 17.22
N ALA A 194 -4.52 2.69 16.03
CA ALA A 194 -3.07 2.51 15.82
C ALA A 194 -2.25 3.80 16.04
N LEU A 195 -2.86 4.97 15.82
CA LEU A 195 -2.27 6.30 16.03
C LEU A 195 -2.49 6.85 17.45
N CYS A 196 -3.51 6.39 18.18
CA CYS A 196 -3.78 6.76 19.57
C CYS A 196 -3.08 5.85 20.59
N SER A 197 -2.67 4.63 20.22
CA SER A 197 -1.83 3.75 21.06
C SER A 197 -0.33 4.17 21.08
N VAL A 198 -0.08 5.48 20.96
CA VAL A 198 1.23 6.12 20.78
C VAL A 198 1.50 7.17 21.84
N ASP A 199 0.45 7.61 22.52
CA ASP A 199 0.51 8.44 23.70
C ASP A 199 0.40 7.54 24.94
N ASP A 200 1.50 6.83 25.23
CA ASP A 200 1.96 6.41 26.57
C ASP A 200 3.42 5.92 26.50
#